data_AF-A0A7S3MNU6-F1
#
_entry.id   AF-A0A7S3MNU6-F1
#
_cell.length_a   1.000
_cell.length_b   1.000
_cell.length_c   1.000
_cell.angle_alpha   90.00
_cell.angle_beta   90.00
_cell.angle_gamma   90.00
#
_symmetry.space_group_name_H-M   'P 1'
#
loop_
_entity.id
_entity.type
_entity.pdbx_description
1 polymer ?
#
loop_
_entity_poly.entity_id
_entity_poly.type
_entity_poly.pdbx_seq_one_letter_code
_entity_poly.pdbx_strand_id
1 'polypeptide(L)'
;MRFLIDRMHDELNRVTSKPKYRELNFPNMPIEQQSEEYHRYYKARDDSIMSDLFEGQLINRTSCLSCGFQDLAFDNFMDLSVEIPRKAVRYLGSIKLAECMEKYIEPERMIQTGFKCSSCKRKVDIEKDLTIYRFPKILVIHLKRFYHSAMRREKLNTTVNFPETLDMTPYAPHSCKQ
;
A
#
# COMPACT_ATOMS: atom_id res chain seq x y z
N MET A 1 1.01 2.41 -17.93
CA MET A 1 0.07 1.37 -17.47
C MET A 1 -1.05 1.97 -16.64
N ARG A 2 -0.75 2.66 -15.53
CA ARG A 2 -1.75 3.32 -14.66
C ARG A 2 -2.80 4.14 -15.42
N PHE A 3 -2.37 5.04 -16.31
CA PHE A 3 -3.29 5.85 -17.12
C PHE A 3 -4.35 5.05 -17.89
N LEU A 4 -3.99 3.89 -18.46
CA LEU A 4 -4.95 3.06 -19.19
C LEU A 4 -5.93 2.38 -18.23
N ILE A 5 -5.43 1.81 -17.13
CA ILE A 5 -6.26 1.16 -16.13
C ILE A 5 -7.22 2.16 -15.50
N ASP A 6 -6.72 3.34 -15.13
CA ASP A 6 -7.52 4.42 -14.54
C ASP A 6 -8.59 4.88 -15.52
N ARG A 7 -8.23 5.08 -16.79
CA ARG A 7 -9.19 5.50 -17.82
C ARG A 7 -10.28 4.45 -18.06
N MET A 8 -9.91 3.18 -18.15
CA MET A 8 -10.87 2.08 -18.31
C MET A 8 -11.71 1.88 -17.05
N HIS A 9 -11.14 2.07 -15.87
CA HIS A 9 -11.87 2.03 -14.60
C HIS A 9 -12.95 3.12 -14.58
N ASP A 10 -12.60 4.36 -14.95
CA ASP A 10 -13.53 5.49 -15.00
C ASP A 10 -14.64 5.28 -16.05
N GLU A 11 -14.30 4.83 -17.26
CA GLU A 11 -15.26 4.61 -18.34
C GLU A 11 -16.19 3.42 -18.09
N LEU A 12 -15.73 2.41 -17.33
CA LEU A 12 -16.48 1.20 -16.99
C LEU A 12 -16.99 1.20 -15.55
N ASN A 13 -16.98 2.35 -14.88
CA ASN A 13 -17.50 2.48 -13.52
C ASN A 13 -19.02 2.34 -13.53
N ARG A 14 -19.51 1.38 -12.76
CA ARG A 14 -20.94 1.09 -12.54
C ARG A 14 -21.58 2.18 -11.68
N VAL A 15 -20.78 2.89 -10.88
CA VAL A 15 -21.24 4.01 -10.06
C VAL A 15 -21.33 5.28 -10.90
N THR A 16 -22.54 5.75 -11.13
CA THR A 16 -22.81 6.98 -11.90
C THR A 16 -22.87 8.23 -11.05
N SER A 17 -23.20 8.11 -9.75
CA SER A 17 -23.31 9.22 -8.82
C SER A 17 -22.55 8.93 -7.54
N LYS A 18 -21.44 9.65 -7.32
CA LYS A 18 -20.58 9.45 -6.15
C LYS A 18 -21.22 10.09 -4.90
N PRO A 19 -21.29 9.37 -3.75
CA PRO A 19 -21.78 9.94 -2.49
C PRO A 19 -20.90 11.10 -2.00
N LYS A 20 -21.41 11.91 -1.06
CA LYS A 20 -20.60 12.94 -0.40
C LYS A 20 -19.46 12.29 0.39
N TYR A 21 -18.31 12.97 0.41
CA TYR A 21 -17.18 12.53 1.21
C TYR A 21 -17.54 12.52 2.71
N ARG A 22 -17.11 11.49 3.41
CA ARG A 22 -17.14 11.38 4.87
C ARG A 22 -15.84 10.72 5.35
N GLU A 23 -15.34 11.17 6.49
CA GLU A 23 -14.26 10.48 7.19
C GLU A 23 -14.82 9.22 7.86
N LEU A 24 -14.09 8.10 7.70
CA LEU A 24 -14.43 6.84 8.35
C LEU A 24 -13.64 6.73 9.65
N ASN A 25 -14.32 6.43 10.75
CA ASN A 25 -13.68 6.22 12.04
C ASN A 25 -14.43 5.11 12.79
N PHE A 26 -13.70 4.08 13.20
CA PHE A 26 -14.26 2.87 13.80
C PHE A 26 -13.50 2.49 15.08
N PRO A 27 -13.60 3.29 16.17
CA PRO A 27 -12.70 3.19 17.31
C PRO A 27 -12.85 1.91 18.16
N ASN A 28 -13.87 1.07 17.89
CA ASN A 28 -14.16 -0.15 18.64
C ASN A 28 -14.58 -1.33 17.75
N MET A 29 -14.20 -1.30 16.46
CA MET A 29 -14.61 -2.32 15.50
C MET A 29 -13.43 -3.28 15.22
N PRO A 30 -13.66 -4.60 15.06
CA PRO A 30 -12.63 -5.53 14.63
C PRO A 30 -12.04 -5.15 13.27
N ILE A 31 -10.75 -5.46 13.04
CA ILE A 31 -10.00 -5.09 11.82
C ILE A 31 -10.71 -5.59 10.55
N GLU A 32 -11.30 -6.78 10.61
CA GLU A 32 -12.04 -7.40 9.50
C GLU A 32 -13.26 -6.60 9.10
N GLN A 33 -14.03 -6.15 10.09
CA GLN A 33 -15.21 -5.32 9.85
C GLN A 33 -14.82 -3.92 9.39
N GLN A 34 -13.76 -3.34 9.95
CA GLN A 34 -13.23 -2.05 9.48
C GLN A 34 -12.84 -2.14 8.00
N SER A 35 -12.06 -3.16 7.63
CA SER A 35 -11.67 -3.40 6.24
C SER A 35 -12.88 -3.49 5.31
N GLU A 36 -13.93 -4.20 5.73
CA GLU A 36 -15.15 -4.38 4.92
C GLU A 36 -15.93 -3.06 4.78
N GLU A 37 -16.05 -2.27 5.83
CA GLU A 37 -16.69 -0.95 5.74
C GLU A 37 -15.89 0.02 4.87
N TYR A 38 -14.55 0.01 4.95
CA TYR A 38 -13.69 0.78 4.05
C TYR A 38 -13.87 0.34 2.60
N HIS A 39 -13.86 -0.97 2.33
CA HIS A 39 -14.04 -1.52 0.99
C HIS A 39 -15.44 -1.21 0.45
N ARG A 40 -16.50 -1.36 1.25
CA ARG A 40 -17.87 -0.99 0.86
C ARG A 40 -17.98 0.50 0.55
N TYR A 41 -17.36 1.36 1.36
CA TYR A 41 -17.33 2.79 1.11
C TYR A 41 -16.59 3.16 -0.19
N TYR A 42 -15.48 2.49 -0.48
CA TYR A 42 -14.76 2.64 -1.75
C TYR A 42 -15.62 2.19 -2.94
N LYS A 43 -16.19 0.97 -2.88
CA LYS A 43 -17.07 0.43 -3.93
C LYS A 43 -18.33 1.27 -4.18
N ALA A 44 -18.81 2.01 -3.19
CA ALA A 44 -19.91 2.96 -3.38
C ALA A 44 -19.56 4.15 -4.28
N ARG A 45 -18.28 4.32 -4.64
CA ARG A 45 -17.74 5.40 -5.49
C ARG A 45 -17.11 4.87 -6.77
N ASP A 46 -16.43 3.73 -6.66
CA ASP A 46 -15.51 3.20 -7.66
C ASP A 46 -15.72 1.67 -7.76
N ASP A 47 -16.56 1.24 -8.71
CA ASP A 47 -16.90 -0.17 -8.93
C ASP A 47 -16.97 -0.48 -10.43
N SER A 48 -15.95 -1.13 -10.97
CA SER A 48 -15.84 -1.53 -12.37
C SER A 48 -15.24 -2.93 -12.52
N ILE A 49 -15.18 -3.42 -13.77
CA ILE A 49 -14.43 -4.65 -14.06
C ILE A 49 -12.95 -4.52 -13.70
N MET A 50 -12.40 -3.30 -13.73
CA MET A 50 -11.01 -3.08 -13.35
C MET A 50 -10.82 -3.30 -11.86
N SER A 51 -11.70 -2.76 -11.01
CA SER A 51 -11.63 -3.04 -9.57
C SER A 51 -11.81 -4.52 -9.28
N ASP A 52 -12.71 -5.22 -9.98
CA ASP A 52 -12.94 -6.64 -9.72
C ASP A 52 -11.74 -7.56 -10.02
N LEU A 53 -10.79 -7.09 -10.83
CA LEU A 53 -9.62 -7.84 -11.27
C LEU A 53 -8.34 -7.40 -10.57
N PHE A 54 -8.10 -6.10 -10.51
CA PHE A 54 -6.81 -5.53 -10.12
C PHE A 54 -6.80 -4.92 -8.72
N GLU A 55 -7.97 -4.69 -8.12
CA GLU A 55 -8.05 -4.03 -6.82
C GLU A 55 -7.66 -4.98 -5.69
N GLY A 56 -6.69 -4.56 -4.89
CA GLY A 56 -6.43 -5.07 -3.56
C GLY A 56 -6.61 -3.98 -2.50
N GLN A 57 -6.39 -4.36 -1.25
CA GLN A 57 -6.43 -3.43 -0.12
C GLN A 57 -5.15 -3.56 0.70
N LEU A 58 -4.55 -2.43 1.04
CA LEU A 58 -3.45 -2.28 1.99
C LEU A 58 -4.03 -1.88 3.36
N ILE A 59 -3.33 -2.26 4.42
CA ILE A 59 -3.54 -1.74 5.77
C ILE A 59 -2.30 -0.96 6.19
N ASN A 60 -2.52 0.29 6.58
CA ASN A 60 -1.55 1.17 7.18
C ASN A 60 -1.81 1.24 8.67
N ARG A 61 -0.79 0.98 9.48
CA ARG A 61 -0.86 1.18 10.92
C ARG A 61 0.12 2.26 11.33
N THR A 62 -0.37 3.26 12.04
CA THR A 62 0.43 4.34 12.63
C THR A 62 0.45 4.17 14.13
N SER A 63 1.62 3.84 14.69
CA SER A 63 1.82 3.62 16.12
C SER A 63 2.54 4.81 16.77
N CYS A 64 1.94 5.38 17.81
CA CYS A 64 2.56 6.43 18.62
C CYS A 64 3.66 5.85 19.51
N LEU A 65 4.92 6.30 19.33
CA LEU A 65 6.04 5.80 20.14
C LEU A 65 6.07 6.37 21.57
N SER A 66 5.21 7.34 21.89
CA SER A 66 5.07 7.89 23.24
C SER A 66 4.00 7.22 24.11
N CYS A 67 2.86 6.82 23.53
CA CYS A 67 1.74 6.23 24.31
C CYS A 67 1.25 4.87 23.80
N GLY A 68 1.81 4.37 22.69
CA GLY A 68 1.38 3.11 22.10
C GLY A 68 0.03 3.16 21.38
N PHE A 69 -0.65 4.30 21.32
CA PHE A 69 -1.90 4.43 20.55
C PHE A 69 -1.66 4.07 19.08
N GLN A 70 -2.53 3.23 18.53
CA GLN A 70 -2.47 2.78 17.15
C GLN A 70 -3.67 3.31 16.38
N ASP A 71 -3.39 3.83 15.19
CA ASP A 71 -4.39 4.24 14.22
C ASP A 71 -4.29 3.35 12.98
N LEU A 72 -5.42 2.87 12.48
CA LEU A 72 -5.49 1.98 11.32
C LEU A 72 -6.22 2.69 10.17
N ALA A 73 -5.65 2.62 8.98
CA ALA A 73 -6.26 3.11 7.76
C ALA A 73 -6.11 2.07 6.66
N PHE A 74 -7.12 1.96 5.80
CA PHE A 74 -7.11 1.05 4.66
C PHE A 74 -7.07 1.84 3.36
N ASP A 75 -6.16 1.45 2.47
CA ASP A 75 -5.99 2.06 1.15
C ASP A 75 -6.21 1.02 0.06
N ASN A 76 -6.95 1.36 -0.98
CA ASN A 76 -7.14 0.49 -2.14
C ASN A 76 -5.98 0.70 -3.13
N PHE A 77 -5.55 -0.36 -3.80
CA PHE A 77 -4.49 -0.31 -4.82
C PHE A 77 -4.85 -1.13 -6.04
N MET A 78 -4.37 -0.70 -7.22
CA MET A 78 -4.47 -1.45 -8.49
C MET A 78 -3.11 -2.03 -8.93
N ASP A 79 -2.04 -1.49 -8.36
CA ASP A 79 -0.66 -1.90 -8.59
C ASP A 79 0.19 -1.63 -7.34
N LEU A 80 1.20 -2.47 -7.11
CA LEU A 80 2.22 -2.23 -6.09
C LEU A 80 3.47 -1.66 -6.74
N SER A 81 3.74 -0.39 -6.47
CA SER A 81 4.93 0.30 -6.96
C SER A 81 6.09 0.13 -5.96
N VAL A 82 6.92 -0.88 -6.17
CA VAL A 82 7.99 -1.29 -5.25
C VAL A 82 9.33 -0.65 -5.61
N GLU A 83 10.11 -0.30 -4.58
CA GLU A 83 11.45 0.25 -4.75
C GLU A 83 12.49 -0.85 -4.98
N ILE A 84 13.54 -0.55 -5.73
CA ILE A 84 14.71 -1.42 -5.87
C ILE A 84 15.80 -0.90 -4.92
N PRO A 85 16.12 -1.63 -3.83
CA PRO A 85 17.14 -1.24 -2.86
C PRO A 85 18.53 -1.01 -3.50
N ARG A 86 18.91 0.26 -3.68
CA ARG A 86 20.19 0.65 -4.33
C ARG A 86 21.44 0.06 -3.67
N LYS A 87 21.41 -0.15 -2.35
CA LYS A 87 22.57 -0.61 -1.57
C LYS A 87 22.92 -2.07 -1.89
N ALA A 88 21.92 -2.95 -2.01
CA ALA A 88 22.12 -4.36 -2.35
C ALA A 88 22.70 -4.54 -3.76
N VAL A 89 22.27 -3.69 -4.70
CA VAL A 89 22.65 -3.72 -6.11
C VAL A 89 24.14 -3.46 -6.35
N ARG A 90 24.76 -2.53 -5.59
CA ARG A 90 26.16 -2.15 -5.83
C ARG A 90 27.15 -3.29 -5.58
N TYR A 91 26.77 -4.28 -4.77
CA TYR A 91 27.65 -5.38 -4.38
C TYR A 91 27.37 -6.68 -5.14
N LEU A 92 26.10 -6.95 -5.49
CA LEU A 92 25.67 -8.26 -6.02
C LEU A 92 25.27 -8.23 -7.51
N GLY A 93 25.02 -7.04 -8.09
CA GLY A 93 24.59 -6.89 -9.49
C GLY A 93 23.16 -7.36 -9.80
N SER A 94 22.54 -8.14 -8.92
CA SER A 94 21.16 -8.60 -9.01
C SER A 94 20.51 -8.62 -7.62
N ILE A 95 19.17 -8.68 -7.59
CA ILE A 95 18.36 -8.73 -6.35
C ILE A 95 17.13 -9.59 -6.58
N LYS A 96 16.59 -10.24 -5.55
CA LYS A 96 15.31 -10.95 -5.63
C LYS A 96 14.13 -9.99 -5.46
N LEU A 97 13.01 -10.28 -6.12
CA LEU A 97 11.76 -9.55 -5.91
C LEU A 97 11.30 -9.59 -4.44
N ALA A 98 11.56 -10.71 -3.75
CA ALA A 98 11.27 -10.85 -2.34
C ALA A 98 11.93 -9.75 -1.49
N GLU A 99 13.20 -9.39 -1.78
CA GLU A 99 13.90 -8.32 -1.06
C GLU A 99 13.29 -6.94 -1.35
N CYS A 100 12.78 -6.71 -2.56
CA CYS A 100 12.02 -5.48 -2.87
C CYS A 100 10.70 -5.42 -2.11
N MET A 101 10.00 -6.56 -1.98
CA MET A 101 8.74 -6.66 -1.24
C MET A 101 8.94 -6.53 0.26
N GLU A 102 9.98 -7.16 0.82
CA GLU A 102 10.39 -6.99 2.23
C GLU A 102 10.66 -5.51 2.53
N LYS A 103 11.39 -4.82 1.63
CA LYS A 103 11.62 -3.38 1.77
C LYS A 103 10.33 -2.57 1.65
N TYR A 104 9.38 -3.00 0.82
CA TYR A 104 8.10 -2.31 0.61
C TYR A 104 7.22 -2.33 1.87
N ILE A 105 7.24 -3.42 2.63
CA ILE A 105 6.47 -3.56 3.88
C ILE A 105 7.28 -3.23 5.14
N GLU A 106 8.54 -2.81 4.99
CA GLU A 106 9.41 -2.52 6.12
C GLU A 106 8.85 -1.33 6.94
N PRO A 107 8.66 -1.47 8.26
CA PRO A 107 8.19 -0.38 9.10
C PRO A 107 9.13 0.84 9.06
N GLU A 108 8.56 2.02 8.87
CA GLU A 108 9.31 3.28 8.85
C GLU A 108 9.11 4.05 10.16
N ARG A 109 10.22 4.38 10.84
CA ARG A 109 10.21 5.27 11.99
C ARG A 109 10.33 6.72 11.55
N MET A 110 9.32 7.50 11.90
CA MET A 110 9.26 8.92 11.62
C MET A 110 9.56 9.70 12.92
N ILE A 111 10.80 10.15 13.04
CA ILE A 111 11.32 10.88 14.20
C ILE A 111 11.29 12.39 13.91
N GLN A 112 10.86 13.20 14.87
CA GLN A 112 10.84 14.67 14.80
C GLN A 112 10.06 15.26 13.62
N THR A 113 9.12 14.51 13.04
CA THR A 113 8.30 14.95 11.89
C THR A 113 7.18 15.91 12.27
N GLY A 114 6.94 16.08 13.57
CA GLY A 114 5.89 16.95 14.10
C GLY A 114 4.49 16.34 14.04
N PHE A 115 4.36 15.02 13.84
CA PHE A 115 3.09 14.32 13.87
C PHE A 115 2.37 14.53 15.22
N LYS A 116 1.10 14.96 15.18
CA LYS A 116 0.30 15.20 16.38
C LYS A 116 -0.56 13.98 16.68
N CYS A 117 -0.26 13.28 17.76
CA CYS A 117 -1.03 12.10 18.17
C CYS A 117 -2.46 12.47 18.60
N SER A 118 -3.45 11.71 18.13
CA SER A 118 -4.86 11.87 18.47
C SER A 118 -5.15 11.55 19.95
N SER A 119 -4.37 10.67 20.56
CA SER A 119 -4.45 10.35 22.00
C SER A 119 -3.67 11.36 22.86
N CYS A 120 -2.37 11.57 22.59
CA CYS A 120 -1.54 12.46 23.42
C CYS A 120 -1.82 13.96 23.23
N LYS A 121 -2.46 14.35 22.12
CA LYS A 121 -2.67 15.74 21.69
C LYS A 121 -1.41 16.61 21.54
N ARG A 122 -0.22 15.99 21.49
CA ARG A 122 1.09 16.65 21.31
C ARG A 122 1.87 16.04 20.15
N LYS A 123 2.94 16.72 19.73
CA LYS A 123 3.89 16.21 18.73
C LYS A 123 4.65 15.02 19.31
N VAL A 124 4.72 13.93 18.55
CA VAL A 124 5.36 12.67 18.94
C VAL A 124 6.08 12.04 17.76
N ASP A 125 7.01 11.14 18.05
CA ASP A 125 7.56 10.21 17.07
C ASP A 125 6.57 9.06 16.84
N ILE A 126 6.56 8.53 15.63
CA ILE A 126 5.67 7.44 15.22
C ILE A 126 6.42 6.37 14.45
N GLU A 127 5.88 5.16 14.45
CA GLU A 127 6.26 4.09 13.54
C GLU A 127 5.07 3.82 12.61
N LYS A 128 5.32 3.75 11.31
CA LYS A 128 4.32 3.43 10.30
C LYS A 128 4.67 2.10 9.65
N ASP A 129 3.71 1.19 9.61
CA ASP A 129 3.82 -0.06 8.86
C ASP A 129 2.71 -0.16 7.82
N LEU A 130 3.06 -0.76 6.69
CA LEU A 130 2.21 -0.95 5.53
C LEU A 130 2.26 -2.43 5.15
N THR A 131 1.11 -3.10 5.10
CA THR A 131 1.02 -4.49 4.65
C THR A 131 -0.19 -4.70 3.75
N ILE A 132 -0.21 -5.81 3.01
CA ILE A 132 -1.37 -6.19 2.19
C ILE A 132 -2.43 -6.78 3.11
N TYR A 133 -3.67 -6.32 2.97
CA TYR A 133 -4.83 -6.85 3.71
C TYR A 133 -5.72 -7.74 2.82
N ARG A 134 -6.00 -7.31 1.59
CA ARG A 134 -6.72 -8.11 0.57
C ARG A 134 -5.91 -8.18 -0.71
N PHE A 135 -5.80 -9.37 -1.28
CA PHE A 135 -5.16 -9.57 -2.58
C PHE A 135 -6.15 -9.38 -3.73
N PRO A 136 -5.71 -8.77 -4.84
CA PRO A 136 -6.46 -8.77 -6.10
C PRO A 136 -6.42 -10.15 -6.76
N LYS A 137 -7.30 -10.38 -7.73
CA LYS A 137 -7.21 -11.56 -8.61
C LYS A 137 -5.99 -11.49 -9.53
N ILE A 138 -5.65 -10.29 -9.98
CA ILE A 138 -4.49 -10.01 -10.82
C ILE A 138 -3.62 -8.97 -10.11
N LEU A 139 -2.50 -9.41 -9.56
CA LEU A 139 -1.54 -8.53 -8.91
C LEU A 139 -0.54 -7.96 -9.93
N VAL A 140 -0.51 -6.64 -10.06
CA VAL A 140 0.50 -5.93 -10.85
C VAL A 140 1.58 -5.37 -9.93
N ILE A 141 2.84 -5.78 -10.15
CA ILE A 141 3.99 -5.24 -9.42
C ILE A 141 4.81 -4.36 -10.36
N HIS A 142 4.84 -3.07 -10.08
CA HIS A 142 5.62 -2.09 -10.81
C HIS A 142 6.96 -1.84 -10.10
N LEU A 143 8.06 -2.21 -10.76
CA LEU A 143 9.41 -1.92 -10.28
C LEU A 143 9.77 -0.45 -10.55
N LYS A 144 9.97 0.36 -9.50
CA LYS A 144 10.41 1.77 -9.61
C LYS A 144 11.87 1.86 -10.06
N ARG A 145 12.13 1.65 -11.34
CA ARG A 145 13.47 1.69 -11.95
C ARG A 145 13.97 3.11 -12.22
N PHE A 146 13.08 4.08 -12.29
CA PHE A 146 13.46 5.46 -12.58
C PHE A 146 13.60 6.22 -11.27
N TYR A 147 14.77 6.77 -11.07
CA TYR A 147 15.05 7.68 -9.98
C TYR A 147 15.30 9.06 -10.53
N HIS A 148 14.66 10.04 -9.89
CA HIS A 148 14.79 11.44 -10.21
C HIS A 148 15.17 12.19 -8.94
N SER A 149 16.32 12.86 -8.99
CA SER A 149 16.68 13.91 -8.07
C SER A 149 16.89 15.20 -8.86
N ALA A 150 16.96 16.33 -8.16
CA ALA A 150 17.22 17.64 -8.77
C ALA A 150 18.45 17.63 -9.70
N MET A 151 19.43 16.76 -9.43
CA MET A 151 20.71 16.71 -10.15
C MET A 151 20.88 15.50 -11.06
N ARG A 152 20.09 14.42 -10.88
CA ARG A 152 20.30 13.17 -11.60
C ARG A 152 18.99 12.48 -11.94
N ARG A 153 18.86 12.09 -13.21
CA ARG A 153 17.88 11.11 -13.67
C ARG A 153 18.63 9.84 -14.00
N GLU A 154 18.20 8.72 -13.44
CA GLU A 154 18.86 7.44 -13.62
C GLU A 154 17.84 6.32 -13.78
N LYS A 155 18.10 5.43 -14.73
CA LYS A 155 17.41 4.15 -14.84
C LYS A 155 18.24 3.07 -14.15
N LEU A 156 17.64 2.36 -13.20
CA LEU A 156 18.21 1.19 -12.56
C LEU A 156 18.10 -0.01 -13.51
N ASN A 157 19.25 -0.42 -14.05
CA ASN A 157 19.40 -1.60 -14.91
C ASN A 157 19.63 -2.90 -14.12
N THR A 158 19.46 -2.87 -12.81
CA THR A 158 19.56 -4.04 -11.92
C THR A 158 18.67 -5.18 -12.40
N THR A 159 19.24 -6.38 -12.49
CA THR A 159 18.46 -7.59 -12.69
C THR A 159 17.66 -7.90 -11.43
N VAL A 160 16.33 -7.96 -11.57
CA VAL A 160 15.43 -8.36 -10.48
C VAL A 160 14.97 -9.78 -10.79
N ASN A 161 15.39 -10.73 -9.97
CA ASN A 161 15.06 -12.15 -10.10
C ASN A 161 13.73 -12.42 -9.40
N PHE A 162 12.79 -13.05 -10.10
CA PHE A 162 11.50 -13.46 -9.54
C PHE A 162 11.19 -14.88 -10.00
N PRO A 163 10.58 -15.71 -9.14
CA PRO A 163 10.18 -17.06 -9.50
C PRO A 163 8.95 -17.04 -10.41
N GLU A 164 8.69 -18.16 -11.10
CA GLU A 164 7.45 -18.37 -11.85
C GLU A 164 6.24 -18.43 -10.92
N THR A 165 6.40 -19.04 -9.74
CA THR A 165 5.40 -19.06 -8.67
C THR A 165 5.87 -18.20 -7.51
N LEU A 166 5.10 -17.17 -7.15
CA LEU A 166 5.42 -16.22 -6.10
C LEU A 166 4.48 -16.40 -4.91
N ASP A 167 5.02 -16.74 -3.74
CA ASP A 167 4.26 -16.73 -2.49
C ASP A 167 4.25 -15.30 -1.91
N MET A 168 3.06 -14.71 -1.85
CA MET A 168 2.85 -13.37 -1.31
C MET A 168 2.30 -13.36 0.13
N THR A 169 1.99 -14.54 0.69
CA THR A 169 1.44 -14.69 2.04
C THR A 169 2.24 -13.96 3.11
N PRO A 170 3.60 -13.95 3.09
CA PRO A 170 4.40 -13.24 4.09
C PRO A 170 4.15 -11.73 4.14
N TYR A 171 3.68 -11.13 3.04
CA TYR A 171 3.44 -9.69 2.92
C TYR A 171 2.03 -9.28 3.33
N ALA A 172 1.21 -10.24 3.79
CA ALA A 172 -0.17 -10.03 4.20
C ALA A 172 -0.49 -10.67 5.56
N PRO A 173 0.27 -10.35 6.63
CA PRO A 173 0.17 -11.03 7.93
C PRO A 173 -1.16 -10.83 8.64
N HIS A 174 -1.90 -9.78 8.27
CA HIS A 174 -3.20 -9.43 8.82
C HIS A 174 -4.36 -9.80 7.88
N SER A 175 -4.07 -10.41 6.73
CA SER A 175 -5.11 -10.83 5.79
C SER A 175 -5.97 -11.91 6.43
N CYS A 176 -7.28 -11.69 6.42
CA CYS A 176 -8.22 -12.75 6.76
C CYS A 176 -8.09 -13.83 5.68
N LYS A 177 -7.71 -15.05 6.06
CA LYS A 177 -7.77 -16.20 5.14
C LYS A 177 -9.20 -16.26 4.60
N GLN A 178 -9.38 -15.98 3.30
CA GLN A 178 -10.64 -16.22 2.60
C GLN A 178 -10.80 -17.71 2.34
#